data_AF-A0A2M7I1S6-F1
#
_entry.id   AF-A0A2M7I1S6-F1
#
_cell.length_a   1.000
_cell.length_b   1.000
_cell.length_c   1.000
_cell.angle_alpha   90.00
_cell.angle_beta   90.00
_cell.angle_gamma   90.00
#
_symmetry.space_group_name_H-M   'P 1'
#
loop_
_entity.id
_entity.type
_entity.pdbx_description
1 polymer ?
#
loop_
_entity_poly.entity_id
_entity_poly.type
_entity_poly.pdbx_seq_one_letter_code
_entity_poly.pdbx_strand_id
1 'polypeptide(L)'
;MKTTIKIFILAFSTLLLSSCGVNDPFAFLDTTPPAPPTGIVVLNGDERVDLSWLHNREDDIAGYNIYSSFSYDGRYTLIGSSDDNYFVDFDVYNGNTYYYAVT
;
A
#
# COMPACT_ATOMS: atom_id res chain seq x y z
N MET A 1 21.65 -80.60 5.40
CA MET A 1 20.50 -79.93 6.05
C MET A 1 20.35 -78.54 5.43
N LYS A 2 19.16 -78.00 5.09
CA LYS A 2 18.01 -77.64 5.96
C LYS A 2 18.44 -76.64 7.06
N THR A 3 17.90 -75.43 7.27
CA THR A 3 16.94 -74.54 6.54
C THR A 3 17.08 -73.12 7.22
N THR A 4 16.64 -71.93 6.77
CA THR A 4 15.74 -71.43 5.70
C THR A 4 16.14 -69.98 5.34
N ILE A 5 15.69 -69.44 4.19
CA ILE A 5 15.73 -68.00 3.86
C ILE A 5 14.64 -67.23 4.64
N LYS A 6 14.94 -65.99 5.08
CA LYS A 6 13.93 -64.94 5.31
C LYS A 6 14.41 -63.62 4.71
N ILE A 7 13.78 -63.21 3.61
CA ILE A 7 13.90 -61.86 3.05
C ILE A 7 12.98 -60.94 3.84
N PHE A 8 13.49 -59.78 4.26
CA PHE A 8 12.68 -58.67 4.77
C PHE A 8 13.09 -57.39 4.02
N ILE A 9 12.46 -57.19 2.87
CA ILE A 9 12.48 -55.90 2.15
C ILE A 9 11.26 -55.13 2.64
N LEU A 10 11.46 -53.93 3.20
CA LEU A 10 10.36 -52.97 3.39
C LEU A 10 10.89 -51.53 3.53
N ALA A 11 10.39 -50.67 2.65
CA ALA A 11 10.39 -49.20 2.71
C ALA A 11 11.71 -48.48 3.06
N PHE A 12 12.42 -48.07 2.00
CA PHE A 12 13.29 -46.88 2.03
C PHE A 12 12.42 -45.65 2.31
N SER A 13 12.20 -45.33 3.59
CA SER A 13 11.36 -44.20 3.99
C SER A 13 12.13 -42.88 3.85
N THR A 14 12.32 -42.44 2.61
CA THR A 14 12.58 -41.02 2.35
C THR A 14 11.41 -40.24 2.90
N LEU A 15 11.66 -39.46 3.95
CA LEU A 15 10.71 -38.49 4.46
C LEU A 15 10.53 -37.41 3.39
N LEU A 16 9.61 -37.67 2.45
CA LEU A 16 9.15 -36.68 1.51
C LEU A 16 8.52 -35.57 2.35
N LEU A 17 9.24 -34.46 2.47
CA LEU A 17 8.63 -33.16 2.65
C LEU A 17 7.89 -32.83 1.35
N SER A 18 6.77 -33.54 1.14
CA SER A 18 5.65 -33.01 0.39
C SER A 18 5.15 -31.81 1.16
N SER A 19 5.86 -30.68 0.98
CA SER A 19 5.24 -29.37 1.03
C SER A 19 3.95 -29.51 0.24
N CYS A 20 2.81 -29.39 0.91
CA CYS A 20 1.52 -29.46 0.24
C CYS A 20 1.52 -28.24 -0.68
N GLY A 21 1.74 -28.47 -1.98
CA GLY A 21 1.87 -27.39 -2.94
C GLY A 21 0.62 -26.55 -2.86
N VAL A 22 0.74 -25.31 -2.36
CA VAL A 22 -0.38 -24.40 -2.11
C VAL A 22 -0.83 -23.79 -3.44
N ASN A 23 -1.19 -24.69 -4.36
CA ASN A 23 -1.85 -24.42 -5.63
C ASN A 23 -3.32 -24.11 -5.34
N ASP A 24 -3.57 -23.21 -4.38
CA ASP A 24 -4.90 -22.74 -4.07
C ASP A 24 -5.34 -21.82 -5.22
N PRO A 25 -6.41 -22.15 -5.97
CA PRO A 25 -6.92 -21.25 -7.00
C PRO A 25 -7.47 -19.94 -6.40
N PHE A 26 -7.67 -19.88 -5.09
CA PHE A 26 -7.96 -18.67 -4.33
C PHE A 26 -6.68 -18.05 -3.79
N ALA A 27 -5.83 -17.56 -4.71
CA ALA A 27 -4.91 -16.49 -4.36
C ALA A 27 -5.74 -15.35 -3.74
N PHE A 28 -5.40 -14.94 -2.51
CA PHE A 28 -6.18 -13.97 -1.76
C PHE A 28 -6.24 -12.65 -2.51
N LEU A 29 -7.37 -12.39 -3.18
CA LEU A 29 -7.67 -11.10 -3.79
C LEU A 29 -7.78 -10.07 -2.67
N ASP A 30 -6.92 -9.05 -2.68
CA ASP A 30 -7.09 -7.97 -1.73
C ASP A 30 -8.34 -7.15 -2.06
N THR A 31 -9.08 -6.82 -1.01
CA THR A 31 -10.26 -5.96 -1.03
C THR A 31 -10.20 -4.92 0.09
N THR A 32 -9.04 -4.78 0.72
CA THR A 32 -8.72 -3.78 1.74
C THR A 32 -8.20 -2.55 1.00
N PRO A 33 -8.81 -1.35 1.14
CA PRO A 33 -8.20 -0.15 0.60
C PRO A 33 -6.95 0.24 1.43
N PRO A 34 -5.99 0.96 0.82
CA PRO A 34 -4.88 1.56 1.55
C PRO A 34 -5.33 2.43 2.73
N ALA A 35 -4.50 2.55 3.75
CA ALA A 35 -4.74 3.43 4.87
C ALA A 35 -4.60 4.91 4.43
N PRO A 36 -5.38 5.86 4.98
CA PRO A 36 -5.22 7.27 4.66
C PRO A 36 -3.79 7.79 4.94
N PRO A 37 -3.23 8.66 4.07
CA PRO A 37 -1.92 9.27 4.29
C PRO A 37 -1.80 9.97 5.65
N THR A 38 -0.63 9.89 6.27
CA THR A 38 -0.38 10.43 7.62
C THR A 38 0.84 11.35 7.67
N GLY A 39 0.95 12.16 8.74
CA GLY A 39 2.09 13.05 8.93
C GLY A 39 2.18 14.16 7.88
N ILE A 40 1.04 14.68 7.42
CA ILE A 40 0.97 15.78 6.44
C ILE A 40 1.67 17.03 7.02
N VAL A 41 2.62 17.57 6.24
CA VAL A 41 3.34 18.82 6.49
C VAL A 41 3.05 19.78 5.35
N VAL A 42 2.78 21.04 5.68
CA VAL A 42 2.47 22.12 4.74
C VAL A 42 3.46 23.26 4.95
N LEU A 43 4.13 23.71 3.89
CA LEU A 43 5.00 24.89 3.87
C LEU A 43 4.41 25.93 2.92
N ASN A 44 4.30 27.18 3.37
CA ASN A 44 3.73 28.27 2.60
C ASN A 44 4.85 29.09 1.93
N GLY A 45 4.72 29.34 0.63
CA GLY A 45 5.58 30.21 -0.16
C GLY A 45 4.85 31.47 -0.65
N ASP A 46 5.49 32.18 -1.58
CA ASP A 46 4.90 33.29 -2.33
C ASP A 46 4.12 32.71 -3.52
N GLU A 47 2.78 32.88 -3.53
CA GLU A 47 1.86 32.27 -4.50
C GLU A 47 2.09 30.75 -4.70
N ARG A 48 2.40 30.05 -3.61
CA ARG A 48 2.78 28.63 -3.58
C ARG A 48 2.47 27.96 -2.24
N VAL A 49 2.05 26.69 -2.28
CA VAL A 49 2.02 25.81 -1.09
C VAL A 49 2.68 24.47 -1.42
N ASP A 50 3.71 24.11 -0.66
CA ASP A 50 4.36 22.80 -0.71
C ASP A 50 3.72 21.86 0.32
N LEU A 51 3.22 20.71 -0.13
CA LEU A 51 2.69 19.64 0.70
C LEU A 51 3.61 18.42 0.65
N SER A 52 3.77 17.76 1.79
CA SER A 52 4.41 16.43 1.87
C SER A 52 3.76 15.60 2.98
N TRP A 53 3.86 14.28 2.88
CA TRP A 53 3.30 13.34 3.85
C TRP A 53 4.24 12.14 4.06
N LEU A 54 3.93 11.25 5.00
CA LEU A 54 4.64 9.99 5.12
C LEU A 54 4.18 9.04 4.01
N HIS A 55 5.12 8.40 3.31
CA HIS A 55 4.82 7.29 2.42
C HIS A 55 4.12 6.17 3.19
N ASN A 56 2.98 5.73 2.66
CA ASN A 56 2.37 4.44 2.95
C ASN A 56 3.29 3.27 2.54
N ARG A 57 2.88 2.03 2.87
CA ARG A 57 3.68 0.81 2.73
C ARG A 57 2.93 -0.38 2.13
N GLU A 58 1.68 -0.16 1.74
CA GLU A 58 0.81 -1.15 1.12
C GLU A 58 1.19 -1.32 -0.36
N ASP A 59 1.29 -2.57 -0.84
CA ASP A 59 1.80 -2.90 -2.18
C ASP A 59 0.83 -2.56 -3.33
N ASP A 60 -0.43 -2.22 -3.02
CA ASP A 60 -1.52 -1.95 -3.97
C ASP A 60 -1.70 -0.47 -4.32
N ILE A 61 -0.86 0.42 -3.78
CA ILE A 61 -1.01 1.86 -3.92
C ILE A 61 -0.69 2.33 -5.34
N ALA A 62 -1.71 2.93 -5.97
CA ALA A 62 -1.63 3.50 -7.32
C ALA A 62 -1.14 4.96 -7.36
N GLY A 63 -0.96 5.61 -6.21
CA GLY A 63 -0.66 7.04 -6.06
C GLY A 63 -1.64 7.74 -5.11
N TYR A 64 -1.49 9.06 -4.96
CA TYR A 64 -2.26 9.89 -4.02
C TYR A 64 -3.06 10.97 -4.77
N ASN A 65 -4.26 11.30 -4.27
CA ASN A 65 -5.08 12.42 -4.76
C ASN A 65 -5.01 13.59 -3.78
N ILE A 66 -4.82 14.80 -4.29
CA ILE A 66 -4.70 16.03 -3.49
C ILE A 66 -5.92 16.92 -3.75
N TYR A 67 -6.58 17.32 -2.67
CA TYR A 67 -7.78 18.16 -2.70
C TYR A 67 -7.58 19.44 -1.88
N SER A 68 -8.23 20.53 -2.29
CA SER A 68 -8.22 21.82 -1.59
C SER A 68 -9.64 22.35 -1.32
N SER A 69 -9.78 23.17 -0.28
CA SER A 69 -11.01 23.90 0.08
C SER A 69 -10.71 25.22 0.78
N PHE A 70 -11.64 26.19 0.68
CA PHE A 70 -11.62 27.44 1.46
C PHE A 70 -12.27 27.32 2.85
N SER A 71 -12.74 26.12 3.23
CA SER A 71 -13.33 25.86 4.55
C SER A 71 -12.94 24.47 5.05
N TYR A 72 -12.60 24.36 6.35
CA TYR A 72 -12.15 23.13 6.98
C TYR A 72 -13.20 22.00 6.89
N ASP A 73 -14.46 22.29 7.26
CA ASP A 73 -15.62 21.40 7.14
C ASP A 73 -16.31 21.56 5.76
N GLY A 74 -15.61 22.14 4.78
CA GLY A 74 -16.14 22.46 3.46
C GLY A 74 -16.19 21.29 2.49
N ARG A 75 -16.71 21.56 1.28
CA ARG A 75 -16.50 20.64 0.16
C ARG A 75 -15.08 20.83 -0.37
N TYR A 76 -14.31 19.75 -0.36
CA TYR A 76 -12.99 19.69 -0.99
C TYR A 76 -13.12 19.39 -2.49
N THR A 77 -12.23 19.98 -3.29
CA THR A 77 -12.17 19.82 -4.76
C THR A 77 -10.81 19.26 -5.12
N LEU A 78 -10.78 18.26 -6.02
CA LEU A 78 -9.53 17.68 -6.51
C LEU A 78 -8.74 18.74 -7.28
N ILE A 79 -7.49 18.98 -6.89
CA ILE A 79 -6.57 19.91 -7.57
C ILE A 79 -5.45 19.19 -8.33
N GLY A 80 -5.14 17.95 -7.96
CA GLY A 80 -4.16 17.13 -8.66
C GLY A 80 -3.95 15.76 -8.01
N SER A 81 -2.96 15.03 -8.52
CA SER A 81 -2.51 13.74 -8.00
C SER A 81 -0.99 13.67 -8.00
N SER A 82 -0.41 12.74 -7.24
CA SER A 82 1.04 12.50 -7.20
C SER A 82 1.34 11.03 -6.97
N ASP A 83 2.33 10.49 -7.68
CA ASP A 83 2.82 9.12 -7.51
C ASP A 83 3.87 9.02 -6.37
N ASP A 84 4.24 10.17 -5.78
CA ASP A 84 5.26 10.34 -4.73
C ASP A 84 4.66 11.09 -3.52
N ASN A 85 5.34 11.11 -2.37
CA ASN A 85 4.80 11.65 -1.12
C ASN A 85 4.82 13.19 -0.98
N TYR A 86 4.76 13.91 -2.10
CA TYR A 86 4.72 15.36 -2.14
C TYR A 86 3.84 15.91 -3.28
N PHE A 87 3.39 17.15 -3.12
CA PHE A 87 2.66 17.92 -4.13
C PHE A 87 2.98 19.41 -3.93
N VAL A 88 2.90 20.22 -5.00
CA VAL A 88 3.06 21.68 -4.92
C VAL A 88 1.89 22.35 -5.60
N ASP A 89 1.10 23.09 -4.82
CA ASP A 89 0.03 23.93 -5.33
C ASP A 89 0.60 25.30 -5.74
N PHE A 90 0.20 25.77 -6.92
CA PHE A 90 0.58 27.04 -7.53
C PHE A 90 -0.65 27.87 -7.96
N ASP A 91 -1.89 27.42 -7.72
CA ASP A 91 -3.12 28.17 -8.00
C ASP A 91 -3.66 28.82 -6.70
N VAL A 92 -2.73 29.40 -5.94
CA VAL A 92 -2.94 29.93 -4.59
C VAL A 92 -2.54 31.39 -4.50
N TYR A 93 -3.39 32.21 -3.90
CA TYR A 93 -3.18 33.65 -3.78
C TYR A 93 -2.84 34.04 -2.34
N ASN A 94 -1.82 34.87 -2.17
CA ASN A 94 -1.32 35.33 -0.88
C ASN A 94 -2.41 35.95 0.00
N GLY A 95 -2.45 35.55 1.28
CA GLY A 95 -3.39 36.07 2.27
C GLY A 95 -4.72 35.31 2.37
N ASN A 96 -5.00 34.36 1.45
CA ASN A 96 -6.11 33.41 1.59
C ASN A 96 -5.72 32.22 2.47
N THR A 97 -6.70 31.65 3.18
CA THR A 97 -6.54 30.36 3.89
C THR A 97 -7.05 29.24 2.99
N TYR A 98 -6.20 28.23 2.79
CA TYR A 98 -6.54 26.99 2.09
C TYR A 98 -6.44 25.81 3.06
N TYR A 99 -7.35 24.86 2.93
CA TYR A 99 -7.37 23.60 3.67
C TYR A 99 -7.18 22.45 2.69
N TYR A 100 -6.31 21.50 3.02
CA TYR A 100 -5.94 20.41 2.12
C TYR A 100 -6.26 19.04 2.70
N ALA A 101 -6.60 18.11 1.82
CA ALA A 101 -6.74 16.69 2.12
C ALA A 101 -5.94 15.88 1.09
N VAL A 102 -5.35 14.78 1.53
CA VAL A 102 -4.65 13.81 0.68
C VAL A 102 -5.27 12.43 0.93
N THR A 103 -5.54 11.69 -0.14
CA THR A 103 -6.10 10.32 -0.09
C THR A 103 -5.36 9.40 -1.05
#